data_AF-A0A1G9B4J6-F1
#
_entry.id   AF-A0A1G9B4J6-F1
#
_cell.length_a   1.000
_cell.length_b   1.000
_cell.length_c   1.000
_cell.angle_alpha   90.00
_cell.angle_beta   90.00
_cell.angle_gamma   90.00
#
_symmetry.space_group_name_H-M   'P 1'
#
loop_
_entity.id
_entity.type
_entity.pdbx_description
1 polymer ?
#
loop_
_entity_poly.entity_id
_entity_poly.type
_entity_poly.pdbx_seq_one_letter_code
_entity_poly.pdbx_strand_id
1 'polypeptide(L)'
;MARATDTRERMLHAAAEMLARGGRDAVSTRAVSAAAGVTAPTLYRLFGDKEGLLDALADYGFQRYLAEKRTLLTDDPVADLRSTWHLHVEFGLSNPAVYGLMFGSTPSPEGTRAGQAARDMLREIISRVAASGRLSVPPEQAEQLFYATGVGVTLTLIATPPGRRDPRFATTALDHLLRVTTTDAEPAAPAPDVALRAAALREALRHDKRDDEILTGNERALLADWLDRLAAGSPRG
;
A
#
# COMPACT_ATOMS: atom_id res chain seq x y z
N MET A 1 -10.98 30.78 3.93
CA MET A 1 -10.50 29.38 4.07
C MET A 1 -9.11 29.27 4.72
N ALA A 2 -8.18 30.23 4.56
CA ALA A 2 -6.83 30.17 5.14
C ALA A 2 -6.73 29.99 6.67
N ARG A 3 -7.69 30.50 7.46
CA ARG A 3 -7.67 30.45 8.93
C ARG A 3 -7.99 29.06 9.53
N ALA A 4 -8.74 28.24 8.78
CA ALA A 4 -9.13 26.90 9.21
C ALA A 4 -8.04 25.85 8.94
N THR A 5 -7.30 25.99 7.83
CA THR A 5 -6.14 25.15 7.50
C THR A 5 -5.03 25.32 8.54
N ASP A 6 -4.68 26.56 8.87
CA ASP A 6 -3.72 26.89 9.95
C ASP A 6 -4.16 26.29 11.31
N THR A 7 -5.46 26.36 11.62
CA THR A 7 -6.00 25.76 12.85
C THR A 7 -5.87 24.24 12.87
N ARG A 8 -6.20 23.57 11.76
CA ARG A 8 -6.10 22.11 11.63
C ARG A 8 -4.65 21.65 11.77
N GLU A 9 -3.72 22.33 11.10
CA GLU A 9 -2.29 22.00 11.17
C GLU A 9 -1.72 22.18 12.58
N ARG A 10 -2.06 23.27 13.30
CA ARG A 10 -1.65 23.43 14.70
C ARG A 10 -2.15 22.31 15.61
N MET A 11 -3.42 21.88 15.43
CA MET A 11 -3.97 20.75 16.19
C MET A 11 -3.24 19.44 15.86
N LEU A 12 -2.93 19.17 14.59
CA LEU A 12 -2.18 17.98 14.17
C LEU A 12 -0.74 18.01 14.67
N HIS A 13 -0.07 19.17 14.66
CA HIS A 13 1.28 19.33 15.22
C HIS A 13 1.30 19.06 16.73
N ALA A 14 0.35 19.65 17.47
CA ALA A 14 0.22 19.39 18.91
C ALA A 14 -0.04 17.90 19.21
N ALA A 15 -0.91 17.26 18.42
CA ALA A 15 -1.17 15.83 18.55
C ALA A 15 0.06 14.97 18.22
N ALA A 16 0.85 15.36 17.21
CA ALA A 16 2.11 14.70 16.84
C ALA A 16 3.13 14.73 17.99
N GLU A 17 3.30 15.88 18.63
CA GLU A 17 4.21 16.01 19.79
C GLU A 17 3.77 15.13 20.97
N MET A 18 2.47 15.11 21.27
CA MET A 18 1.92 14.27 22.34
C MET A 18 2.11 12.78 22.03
N LEU A 19 1.82 12.39 20.79
CA LEU A 19 2.00 11.02 20.31
C LEU A 19 3.47 10.59 20.42
N ALA A 20 4.42 11.45 20.05
CA ALA A 20 5.84 11.16 20.13
C ALA A 20 6.34 10.99 21.58
N ARG A 21 5.76 11.71 22.55
CA ARG A 21 6.17 11.67 23.96
C ARG A 21 5.59 10.49 24.75
N GLY A 22 4.36 10.08 24.46
CA GLY A 22 3.66 9.09 25.28
C GLY A 22 2.68 8.18 24.54
N GLY A 23 2.81 8.07 23.21
CA GLY A 23 1.98 7.18 22.39
C GLY A 23 0.51 7.61 22.34
N ARG A 24 -0.36 6.68 21.92
CA ARG A 24 -1.81 6.92 21.74
C ARG A 24 -2.49 7.44 23.02
N ASP A 25 -2.04 7.00 24.19
CA ASP A 25 -2.69 7.33 25.47
C ASP A 25 -2.42 8.77 25.90
N ALA A 26 -1.27 9.33 25.53
CA ALA A 26 -0.94 10.74 25.78
C ALA A 26 -1.78 11.71 24.92
N VAL A 27 -2.36 11.24 23.82
CA VAL A 27 -3.20 12.07 22.94
C VAL A 27 -4.63 12.12 23.50
N SER A 28 -5.09 13.32 23.85
CA SER A 28 -6.49 13.58 24.21
C SER A 28 -7.03 14.83 23.50
N THR A 29 -8.31 14.81 23.15
CA THR A 29 -8.97 15.95 22.47
C THR A 29 -8.85 17.23 23.31
N ARG A 30 -8.97 17.12 24.64
CA ARG A 30 -8.81 18.26 25.55
C ARG A 30 -7.38 18.83 25.54
N ALA A 31 -6.37 17.97 25.66
CA ALA A 31 -4.98 18.41 25.67
C ALA A 31 -4.59 19.03 24.33
N VAL A 32 -4.98 18.41 23.21
CA VAL A 32 -4.72 18.92 21.85
C VAL A 32 -5.40 20.26 21.62
N SER A 33 -6.66 20.42 22.08
CA SER A 33 -7.36 21.71 21.98
C SER A 33 -6.64 22.81 22.78
N ALA A 34 -6.23 22.51 24.00
CA ALA A 34 -5.51 23.47 24.84
C ALA A 34 -4.16 23.85 24.21
N ALA A 35 -3.38 22.87 23.75
CA ALA A 35 -2.07 23.10 23.15
C ALA A 35 -2.14 23.87 21.82
N ALA A 36 -3.19 23.66 21.02
CA ALA A 36 -3.39 24.37 19.75
C ALA A 36 -4.10 25.73 19.88
N GLY A 37 -4.47 26.14 21.10
CA GLY A 37 -5.11 27.43 21.39
C GLY A 37 -6.55 27.53 20.87
N VAL A 38 -7.29 26.43 20.92
CA VAL A 38 -8.59 26.25 20.25
C VAL A 38 -9.59 25.62 21.20
N THR A 39 -10.88 25.80 20.92
CA THR A 39 -11.95 25.25 21.76
C THR A 39 -12.22 23.78 21.40
N ALA A 40 -12.64 22.98 22.38
CA ALA A 40 -13.02 21.59 22.13
C ALA A 40 -14.09 21.42 21.03
N PRO A 41 -15.16 22.23 20.96
CA PRO A 41 -16.13 22.15 19.85
C PRO A 41 -15.50 22.33 18.47
N THR A 42 -14.44 23.14 18.35
CA THR A 42 -13.71 23.31 17.09
C THR A 42 -13.00 22.03 16.69
N LEU A 43 -12.39 21.32 17.65
CA LEU A 43 -11.74 20.03 17.41
C LEU A 43 -12.77 18.97 16.99
N TYR A 44 -13.86 18.81 17.75
CA TYR A 44 -14.93 17.85 17.42
C TYR A 44 -15.52 18.11 16.03
N ARG A 45 -15.68 19.37 15.62
CA ARG A 45 -16.13 19.72 14.27
C ARG A 45 -15.13 19.32 13.18
N LEU A 46 -13.82 19.41 13.45
CA LEU A 46 -12.79 19.13 12.45
C LEU A 46 -12.43 17.65 12.33
N PHE A 47 -12.53 16.91 13.43
CA PHE A 47 -12.02 15.54 13.51
C PHE A 47 -13.03 14.50 13.99
N GLY A 48 -14.24 14.91 14.37
CA GLY A 48 -15.21 14.00 14.97
C GLY A 48 -14.81 13.69 16.40
N ASP A 49 -13.94 12.71 16.63
CA ASP A 49 -13.56 12.22 17.95
C ASP A 49 -12.03 12.04 18.09
N LYS A 50 -11.59 11.29 19.12
CA LYS A 50 -10.17 10.97 19.31
C LYS A 50 -9.63 10.10 18.17
N GLU A 51 -10.41 9.15 17.68
CA GLU A 51 -9.97 8.25 16.61
C GLU A 51 -9.87 9.01 15.28
N GLY A 52 -10.85 9.84 14.94
CA GLY A 52 -10.78 10.69 13.76
C GLY A 52 -9.65 11.73 13.81
N LEU A 53 -9.25 12.18 15.00
CA LEU A 53 -8.02 12.98 15.17
C LEU A 53 -6.76 12.16 14.91
N LEU A 54 -6.68 10.93 15.42
CA LEU A 54 -5.54 10.04 15.20
C LEU A 54 -5.42 9.60 13.74
N ASP A 55 -6.55 9.35 13.07
CA ASP A 55 -6.59 9.07 11.63
C ASP A 55 -6.12 10.27 10.81
N ALA A 56 -6.58 11.48 11.15
CA ALA A 56 -6.12 12.69 10.49
C ALA A 56 -4.62 12.96 10.73
N LEU A 57 -4.10 12.57 11.89
CA LEU A 57 -2.68 12.65 12.22
C LEU A 57 -1.84 11.63 11.43
N ALA A 58 -2.32 10.38 11.34
CA ALA A 58 -1.72 9.36 10.50
C ALA A 58 -1.68 9.82 9.03
N ASP A 59 -2.80 10.33 8.51
CA ASP A 59 -2.88 10.90 7.16
C ASP A 59 -1.86 12.03 6.96
N TYR A 60 -1.75 12.96 7.92
CA TYR A 60 -0.82 14.08 7.82
C TYR A 60 0.66 13.65 7.76
N GLY A 61 1.08 12.73 8.64
CA GLY A 61 2.44 12.19 8.62
C GLY A 61 2.73 11.35 7.38
N PHE A 62 1.69 10.71 6.84
CA PHE A 62 1.83 9.75 5.74
C PHE A 62 1.84 10.37 4.35
N GLN A 63 1.15 11.49 4.13
CA GLN A 63 1.13 12.17 2.82
C GLN A 63 2.54 12.53 2.34
N ARG A 64 3.40 13.00 3.25
CA ARG A 64 4.81 13.30 2.93
C ARG A 64 5.57 12.04 2.52
N TYR A 65 5.36 10.93 3.24
CA TYR A 65 5.97 9.64 2.94
C TYR A 65 5.54 9.10 1.57
N LEU A 66 4.25 9.17 1.22
CA LEU A 66 3.78 8.72 -0.10
C LEU A 66 4.36 9.57 -1.23
N ALA A 67 4.45 10.88 -1.04
CA ALA A 67 5.05 11.77 -2.03
C ALA A 67 6.51 11.40 -2.29
N GLU A 68 7.29 11.15 -1.23
CA GLU A 68 8.67 10.67 -1.34
C GLU A 68 8.76 9.28 -1.96
N LYS A 69 7.88 8.35 -1.59
CA LYS A 69 7.83 7.02 -2.20
C LYS A 69 7.57 7.09 -3.72
N ARG A 70 6.79 8.06 -4.18
CA ARG A 70 6.49 8.27 -5.61
C ARG A 70 7.70 8.76 -6.40
N THR A 71 8.58 9.56 -5.81
CA THR A 71 9.78 10.08 -6.51
C THR A 71 10.85 9.01 -6.71
N LEU A 72 10.76 7.89 -6.01
CA LEU A 72 11.66 6.74 -6.15
C LEU A 72 11.29 5.81 -7.31
N LEU A 73 10.12 5.99 -7.94
CA LEU A 73 9.67 5.10 -9.01
C LEU A 73 10.44 5.37 -10.31
N THR A 74 10.95 4.30 -10.90
CA THR A 74 11.76 4.30 -12.13
C THR A 74 11.10 3.43 -13.20
N ASP A 75 11.75 3.17 -14.34
CA ASP A 75 11.24 2.22 -15.32
C ASP A 75 11.43 0.74 -14.92
N ASP A 76 12.23 0.47 -13.87
CA ASP A 76 12.43 -0.89 -13.36
C ASP A 76 11.61 -1.14 -12.08
N PRO A 77 10.40 -1.74 -12.18
CA PRO A 77 9.56 -1.99 -11.02
C PRO A 77 10.13 -2.98 -9.98
N VAL A 78 11.11 -3.82 -10.35
CA VAL A 78 11.80 -4.68 -9.36
C VAL A 78 12.79 -3.87 -8.53
N ALA A 79 13.51 -2.93 -9.17
CA ALA A 79 14.33 -1.96 -8.45
C ALA A 79 13.46 -1.06 -7.55
N ASP A 80 12.29 -0.65 -8.03
CA ASP A 80 11.35 0.15 -7.25
C ASP A 80 10.87 -0.58 -5.99
N LEU A 81 10.62 -1.90 -6.04
CA LEU A 81 10.32 -2.69 -4.83
C LEU A 81 11.44 -2.59 -3.80
N ARG A 82 12.71 -2.62 -4.24
CA ARG A 82 13.86 -2.48 -3.33
C ARG A 82 13.93 -1.09 -2.72
N SER A 83 13.89 -0.05 -3.54
CA SER A 83 14.01 1.35 -3.07
C SER A 83 12.88 1.71 -2.13
N THR A 84 11.64 1.35 -2.49
CA THR A 84 10.47 1.70 -1.70
C THR A 84 10.33 0.85 -0.42
N TRP A 85 10.89 -0.36 -0.38
CA TRP A 85 11.04 -1.15 0.84
C TRP A 85 11.95 -0.46 1.86
N HIS A 86 13.12 0.00 1.42
CA HIS A 86 14.07 0.69 2.31
C HIS A 86 13.45 1.96 2.90
N LEU A 87 12.80 2.77 2.05
CA LEU A 87 12.07 3.96 2.51
C LEU A 87 10.97 3.61 3.52
N HIS A 88 10.23 2.51 3.30
CA HIS A 88 9.19 2.07 4.22
C HIS A 88 9.72 1.74 5.61
N VAL A 89 10.81 0.98 5.68
CA VAL A 89 11.46 0.61 6.95
C VAL A 89 12.04 1.84 7.64
N GLU A 90 12.72 2.72 6.89
CA GLU A 90 13.29 3.96 7.42
C GLU A 90 12.21 4.89 7.98
N PHE A 91 11.09 5.03 7.28
CA PHE A 91 9.95 5.82 7.74
C PHE A 91 9.42 5.30 9.07
N GLY A 92 9.21 3.99 9.20
CA GLY A 92 8.72 3.39 10.44
C GLY A 92 9.69 3.54 11.61
N LEU A 93 10.98 3.40 11.36
CA LEU A 93 12.01 3.60 12.39
C LEU A 93 12.14 5.06 12.83
N SER A 94 11.97 6.01 11.90
CA SER A 94 12.03 7.44 12.17
C SER A 94 10.75 7.98 12.80
N ASN A 95 9.61 7.33 12.57
CA ASN A 95 8.28 7.77 13.01
C ASN A 95 7.49 6.64 13.69
N PRO A 96 8.03 5.97 14.73
CA PRO A 96 7.46 4.74 15.27
C PRO A 96 6.04 4.90 15.81
N ALA A 97 5.73 6.05 16.40
CA ALA A 97 4.41 6.30 16.94
C ALA A 97 3.35 6.51 15.84
N VAL A 98 3.69 7.24 14.76
CA VAL A 98 2.83 7.43 13.58
C VAL A 98 2.66 6.10 12.85
N TYR A 99 3.73 5.33 12.69
CA TYR A 99 3.70 4.01 12.08
C TYR A 99 2.80 3.04 12.86
N GLY A 100 2.86 3.09 14.19
CA GLY A 100 1.98 2.32 15.08
C GLY A 100 0.50 2.69 14.94
N LEU A 101 0.17 3.97 14.68
CA LEU A 101 -1.21 4.38 14.37
C LEU A 101 -1.72 3.72 13.08
N MET A 102 -0.86 3.68 12.07
CA MET A 102 -1.19 3.19 10.74
C MET A 102 -1.30 1.67 10.66
N PHE A 103 -0.35 0.96 11.26
CA PHE A 103 -0.14 -0.47 11.02
C PHE A 103 -0.13 -1.33 12.29
N GLY A 104 0.00 -0.72 13.47
CA GLY A 104 0.17 -1.42 14.75
C GLY A 104 -1.07 -1.48 15.65
N SER A 105 -2.18 -0.87 15.24
CA SER A 105 -3.43 -0.83 16.03
C SER A 105 -4.39 -1.96 15.62
N THR A 106 -5.34 -2.31 16.50
CA THR A 106 -6.35 -3.35 16.25
C THR A 106 -6.94 -3.19 14.84
N PRO A 107 -7.00 -4.24 14.02
CA PRO A 107 -7.50 -4.14 12.66
C PRO A 107 -8.94 -3.61 12.66
N SER A 108 -9.14 -2.38 12.18
CA SER A 108 -10.43 -2.02 11.61
C SER A 108 -10.55 -2.76 10.26
N PRO A 109 -11.74 -3.28 9.89
CA PRO A 109 -11.98 -3.85 8.56
C PRO A 109 -11.53 -2.91 7.44
N GLU A 110 -11.60 -1.60 7.68
CA GLU A 110 -11.23 -0.56 6.73
C GLU A 110 -9.77 -0.11 6.91
N GLY A 111 -9.20 -0.21 8.11
CA GLY A 111 -7.89 0.38 8.43
C GLY A 111 -7.90 1.92 8.33
N THR A 112 -6.73 2.56 8.48
CA THR A 112 -6.61 4.02 8.28
C THR A 112 -6.57 4.36 6.78
N ARG A 113 -7.04 5.54 6.38
CA ARG A 113 -6.94 6.01 4.99
C ARG A 113 -5.49 6.02 4.51
N ALA A 114 -4.56 6.46 5.35
CA ALA A 114 -3.13 6.33 5.13
C ALA A 114 -2.69 4.87 4.89
N GLY A 115 -3.10 3.93 5.74
CA GLY A 115 -2.79 2.51 5.57
C GLY A 115 -3.32 1.92 4.25
N GLN A 116 -4.53 2.30 3.84
CA GLN A 116 -5.11 1.91 2.55
C GLN A 116 -4.30 2.47 1.38
N ALA A 117 -3.98 3.77 1.39
CA ALA A 117 -3.17 4.39 0.33
C ALA A 117 -1.75 3.79 0.24
N ALA A 118 -1.18 3.34 1.37
CA ALA A 118 0.08 2.58 1.39
C ALA A 118 -0.01 1.27 0.60
N ARG A 119 -1.10 0.53 0.81
CA ARG A 119 -1.40 -0.74 0.14
C ARG A 119 -1.68 -0.54 -1.33
N ASP A 120 -2.46 0.47 -1.70
CA ASP A 120 -2.75 0.78 -3.10
C ASP A 120 -1.47 1.11 -3.88
N MET A 121 -0.56 1.88 -3.29
CA MET A 121 0.73 2.15 -3.91
C MET A 121 1.60 0.88 -4.03
N LEU A 122 1.56 -0.04 -3.05
CA LEU A 122 2.23 -1.33 -3.19
C LEU A 122 1.61 -2.16 -4.32
N ARG A 123 0.28 -2.22 -4.40
CA ARG A 123 -0.45 -2.93 -5.47
C ARG A 123 -0.09 -2.40 -6.84
N GLU A 124 0.06 -1.09 -7.00
CA GLU A 124 0.50 -0.47 -8.26
C GLU A 124 1.91 -0.94 -8.66
N ILE A 125 2.86 -0.95 -7.72
CA ILE A 125 4.22 -1.43 -7.98
C ILE A 125 4.21 -2.93 -8.35
N ILE A 126 3.48 -3.76 -7.61
CA ILE A 126 3.34 -5.20 -7.90
C ILE A 126 2.70 -5.42 -9.29
N SER A 127 1.69 -4.61 -9.64
CA SER A 127 1.07 -4.65 -10.96
C SER A 127 2.06 -4.32 -12.07
N ARG A 128 2.97 -3.37 -11.84
CA ARG A 128 4.06 -3.05 -12.78
C ARG A 128 5.07 -4.20 -12.90
N VAL A 129 5.41 -4.88 -11.80
CA VAL A 129 6.27 -6.09 -11.86
C VAL A 129 5.58 -7.20 -12.68
N ALA A 130 4.30 -7.45 -12.44
CA ALA A 130 3.51 -8.42 -13.21
C ALA A 130 3.42 -8.04 -14.70
N ALA A 131 3.19 -6.76 -15.00
CA ALA A 131 3.18 -6.22 -16.36
C ALA A 131 4.57 -6.26 -17.02
N SER A 132 5.66 -6.42 -16.27
CA SER A 132 6.98 -6.67 -16.86
C SER A 132 7.28 -8.15 -17.10
N GLY A 133 6.36 -9.06 -16.75
CA GLY A 133 6.57 -10.51 -16.87
C GLY A 133 7.52 -11.10 -15.82
N ARG A 134 7.91 -10.32 -14.81
CA ARG A 134 8.92 -10.70 -13.80
C ARG A 134 8.34 -11.17 -12.48
N LEU A 135 7.02 -11.35 -12.39
CA LEU A 135 6.36 -11.89 -11.21
C LEU A 135 6.17 -13.41 -11.37
N SER A 136 6.60 -14.19 -10.38
CA SER A 136 6.54 -15.67 -10.39
C SER A 136 5.34 -16.25 -9.63
N VAL A 137 4.53 -15.40 -8.99
CA VAL A 137 3.34 -15.75 -8.21
C VAL A 137 2.17 -14.84 -8.61
N PRO A 138 0.91 -15.18 -8.25
CA PRO A 138 -0.22 -14.27 -8.46
C PRO A 138 0.00 -12.89 -7.81
N PRO A 139 -0.39 -11.78 -8.48
CA PRO A 139 -0.22 -10.41 -7.95
C PRO A 139 -0.77 -10.22 -6.54
N GLU A 140 -1.93 -10.80 -6.25
CA GLU A 140 -2.59 -10.70 -4.95
C GLU A 140 -1.75 -11.40 -3.86
N GLN A 141 -1.13 -12.54 -4.19
CA GLN A 141 -0.25 -13.25 -3.27
C GLN A 141 1.04 -12.45 -3.03
N ALA A 142 1.63 -11.87 -4.08
CA ALA A 142 2.81 -11.03 -3.94
C ALA A 142 2.52 -9.80 -3.07
N GLU A 143 1.42 -9.09 -3.31
CA GLU A 143 0.99 -7.95 -2.50
C GLU A 143 0.85 -8.33 -1.02
N GLN A 144 0.17 -9.44 -0.73
CA GLN A 144 -0.01 -9.93 0.64
C GLN A 144 1.32 -10.24 1.32
N LEU A 145 2.24 -10.92 0.64
CA LEU A 145 3.57 -11.24 1.16
C LEU A 145 4.38 -9.96 1.43
N PHE A 146 4.49 -9.06 0.47
CA PHE A 146 5.21 -7.79 0.64
C PHE A 146 4.61 -6.93 1.75
N TYR A 147 3.28 -6.82 1.81
CA TYR A 147 2.60 -6.06 2.86
C TYR A 147 2.85 -6.67 4.24
N ALA A 148 2.57 -7.96 4.41
CA ALA A 148 2.67 -8.64 5.70
C ALA A 148 4.11 -8.63 6.23
N THR A 149 5.09 -8.93 5.36
CA THR A 149 6.49 -8.93 5.78
C THR A 149 7.01 -7.50 5.99
N GLY A 150 6.66 -6.53 5.14
CA GLY A 150 7.10 -5.14 5.31
C GLY A 150 6.61 -4.52 6.63
N VAL A 151 5.32 -4.73 6.95
CA VAL A 151 4.74 -4.31 8.22
C VAL A 151 5.35 -5.07 9.39
N GLY A 152 5.43 -6.40 9.28
CA GLY A 152 5.98 -7.26 10.33
C GLY A 152 7.42 -6.90 10.67
N VAL A 153 8.30 -6.81 9.68
CA VAL A 153 9.71 -6.43 9.83
C VAL A 153 9.83 -5.07 10.52
N THR A 154 9.08 -4.08 10.05
CA THR A 154 9.16 -2.72 10.59
C THR A 154 8.68 -2.66 12.04
N LEU A 155 7.54 -3.29 12.36
CA LEU A 155 7.04 -3.35 13.74
C LEU A 155 7.99 -4.13 14.66
N THR A 156 8.57 -5.23 14.18
CA THR A 156 9.60 -5.98 14.93
C THR A 156 10.81 -5.11 15.22
N LEU A 157 11.31 -4.34 14.25
CA LEU A 157 12.44 -3.44 14.45
C LEU A 157 12.10 -2.27 15.39
N ILE A 158 10.88 -1.71 15.30
CA ILE A 158 10.39 -0.68 16.24
C ILE A 158 10.40 -1.22 17.67
N ALA A 159 9.90 -2.44 17.88
CA ALA A 159 9.86 -3.08 19.19
C ALA A 159 11.25 -3.54 19.70
N THR A 160 12.24 -3.64 18.82
CA THR A 160 13.60 -4.08 19.17
C THR A 160 14.47 -2.88 19.58
N PRO A 161 15.13 -2.90 20.75
CA PRO A 161 16.04 -1.83 21.18
C PRO A 161 17.17 -1.60 20.16
N PRO A 162 17.59 -0.34 19.88
CA PRO A 162 18.57 -0.05 18.82
C PRO A 162 19.86 -0.89 18.87
N GLY A 163 20.43 -1.12 20.06
CA GLY A 163 21.65 -1.93 20.22
C GLY A 163 21.47 -3.44 20.01
N ARG A 164 20.23 -3.92 19.84
CA ARG A 164 19.90 -5.33 19.57
C ARG A 164 19.35 -5.56 18.15
N ARG A 165 19.22 -4.50 17.34
CA ARG A 165 18.73 -4.62 15.97
C ARG A 165 19.81 -5.24 15.09
N ASP A 166 19.45 -6.27 14.33
CA ASP A 166 20.30 -6.74 13.23
C ASP A 166 20.10 -5.79 12.03
N PRO A 167 21.16 -5.08 11.57
CA PRO A 167 21.05 -4.16 10.44
C PRO A 167 20.70 -4.86 9.12
N ARG A 168 20.89 -6.18 9.02
CA ARG A 168 20.61 -6.94 7.80
C ARG A 168 19.18 -7.49 7.76
N PHE A 169 18.47 -7.52 8.87
CA PHE A 169 17.17 -8.19 8.97
C PHE A 169 16.17 -7.75 7.90
N ALA A 170 16.04 -6.42 7.71
CA ALA A 170 15.13 -5.87 6.70
C ALA A 170 15.55 -6.21 5.27
N THR A 171 16.85 -6.15 4.96
CA THR A 171 17.39 -6.48 3.64
C THR A 171 17.28 -7.97 3.35
N THR A 172 17.60 -8.83 4.31
CA THR A 172 17.47 -10.29 4.19
C THR A 172 16.01 -10.71 3.97
N ALA A 173 15.06 -10.09 4.67
CA ALA A 173 13.63 -10.34 4.46
C ALA A 173 13.19 -9.96 3.04
N LEU A 174 13.63 -8.79 2.54
CA LEU A 174 13.38 -8.36 1.17
C LEU A 174 13.98 -9.30 0.13
N ASP A 175 15.24 -9.72 0.31
CA ASP A 175 15.91 -10.62 -0.63
C ASP A 175 15.20 -11.97 -0.70
N HIS A 176 14.71 -12.48 0.43
CA HIS A 176 13.87 -13.68 0.44
C HIS A 176 12.54 -13.48 -0.29
N LEU A 177 11.86 -12.35 -0.09
CA LEU A 177 10.63 -12.03 -0.81
C LEU A 177 10.86 -11.96 -2.31
N LEU A 178 11.87 -11.20 -2.75
CA LEU A 178 12.18 -11.05 -4.16
C LEU A 178 12.51 -12.39 -4.80
N ARG A 179 13.31 -13.23 -4.14
CA ARG A 179 13.63 -14.58 -4.64
C ARG A 179 12.39 -15.47 -4.79
N VAL A 180 11.39 -15.32 -3.91
CA VAL A 180 10.17 -16.13 -3.95
C VAL A 180 9.16 -15.59 -4.97
N THR A 181 9.08 -14.27 -5.11
CA THR A 181 7.99 -13.60 -5.84
C THR A 181 8.40 -13.07 -7.22
N THR A 182 9.69 -12.97 -7.51
CA THR A 182 10.21 -12.46 -8.78
C THR A 182 11.10 -13.47 -9.49
N THR A 183 11.33 -13.24 -10.79
CA THR A 183 12.24 -14.03 -11.61
C THR A 183 13.18 -13.10 -12.40
N ASP A 184 14.42 -13.57 -12.57
CA ASP A 184 15.45 -12.92 -13.41
C ASP A 184 15.27 -13.22 -14.90
N ALA A 185 14.20 -13.94 -15.28
CA ALA A 185 13.89 -14.16 -16.69
C ALA A 185 13.95 -12.83 -17.44
N GLU A 186 14.66 -12.80 -18.58
CA GLU A 186 14.63 -11.65 -19.50
C GLU A 186 13.18 -11.19 -19.61
N PRO A 187 12.91 -9.86 -19.57
CA PRO A 187 11.56 -9.37 -19.70
C PRO A 187 10.96 -10.07 -20.91
N ALA A 188 10.02 -10.97 -20.68
CA ALA A 188 9.27 -11.57 -21.77
C ALA A 188 8.80 -10.38 -22.60
N ALA A 189 9.07 -10.42 -23.90
CA ALA A 189 8.77 -9.36 -24.87
C ALA A 189 7.57 -8.53 -24.40
N PRO A 190 7.65 -7.19 -24.42
CA PRO A 190 6.81 -6.26 -23.65
C PRO A 190 5.43 -6.86 -23.43
N ALA A 191 5.04 -7.03 -22.16
CA ALA A 191 3.86 -7.81 -21.79
C ALA A 191 2.78 -7.64 -22.83
N PRO A 192 2.35 -8.74 -23.49
CA PRO A 192 1.47 -8.65 -24.62
C PRO A 192 0.31 -7.76 -24.23
N ASP A 193 0.01 -6.76 -25.08
CA ASP A 193 -1.11 -5.85 -24.89
C ASP A 193 -2.34 -6.67 -24.47
N VAL A 194 -3.22 -6.11 -23.65
CA VAL A 194 -4.46 -6.78 -23.21
C VAL A 194 -5.18 -7.39 -24.40
N ALA A 195 -5.13 -6.72 -25.55
CA ALA A 195 -5.62 -7.24 -26.82
C ALA A 195 -4.96 -8.56 -27.26
N LEU A 196 -3.63 -8.62 -27.23
CA LEU A 196 -2.87 -9.82 -27.60
C LEU A 196 -3.07 -10.97 -26.59
N ARG A 197 -3.16 -10.68 -25.29
CA ARG A 197 -3.48 -11.69 -24.26
C ARG A 197 -4.89 -12.25 -24.42
N ALA A 198 -5.86 -11.38 -24.69
CA ALA A 198 -7.23 -11.79 -24.92
C ALA A 198 -7.35 -12.66 -26.17
N ALA A 199 -6.66 -12.30 -27.26
CA ALA A 199 -6.59 -13.11 -28.47
C ALA A 199 -5.93 -14.49 -28.22
N ALA A 200 -4.81 -14.52 -27.48
CA ALA A 200 -4.11 -15.76 -27.15
C ALA A 200 -4.95 -16.70 -26.27
N LEU A 201 -5.59 -16.16 -25.23
CA LEU A 201 -6.48 -16.94 -24.37
C LEU A 201 -7.73 -17.43 -25.14
N ARG A 202 -8.29 -16.58 -26.00
CA ARG A 202 -9.42 -16.94 -26.87
C ARG A 202 -9.10 -18.15 -27.75
N GLU A 203 -7.89 -18.19 -28.31
CA GLU A 203 -7.43 -19.31 -29.13
C GLU A 203 -7.17 -20.55 -28.28
N ALA A 204 -6.52 -20.42 -27.12
CA ALA A 204 -6.27 -21.55 -26.22
C ALA A 204 -7.59 -22.24 -25.79
N LEU A 205 -8.61 -21.46 -25.44
CA LEU A 205 -9.93 -21.97 -25.03
C LEU A 205 -10.69 -22.67 -26.17
N ARG A 206 -10.42 -22.37 -27.44
CA ARG A 206 -11.04 -23.10 -28.58
C ARG A 206 -10.62 -24.56 -28.62
N HIS A 207 -9.44 -24.88 -28.08
CA HIS A 207 -8.84 -26.21 -28.16
C HIS A 207 -8.79 -26.94 -26.81
N ASP A 208 -9.12 -26.27 -25.69
CA ASP A 208 -9.12 -26.89 -24.36
C ASP A 208 -10.44 -27.61 -24.06
N LYS A 209 -10.43 -28.93 -24.21
CA LYS A 209 -11.58 -29.79 -23.90
C LYS A 209 -11.99 -29.77 -22.42
N ARG A 210 -11.12 -29.33 -21.50
CA ARG A 210 -11.45 -29.21 -20.07
C ARG A 210 -12.40 -28.04 -19.81
N ASP A 211 -12.46 -27.07 -20.72
CA ASP A 211 -13.37 -25.93 -20.60
C ASP A 211 -14.85 -26.36 -20.69
N ASP A 212 -15.14 -27.49 -21.36
CA ASP A 212 -16.47 -28.09 -21.44
C ASP A 212 -16.97 -28.61 -20.08
N GLU A 213 -16.07 -28.89 -19.14
CA GLU A 213 -16.39 -29.40 -17.79
C GLU A 213 -16.55 -28.26 -16.76
N ILE A 214 -15.98 -27.07 -17.04
CA ILE A 214 -15.89 -25.96 -16.08
C ILE A 214 -16.96 -24.91 -16.34
N LEU A 215 -17.21 -24.57 -17.61
CA LEU A 215 -18.17 -23.54 -17.99
C LEU A 215 -19.42 -24.16 -18.62
N THR A 216 -20.55 -23.46 -18.54
CA THR A 216 -21.72 -23.76 -19.36
C THR A 216 -21.54 -23.21 -20.77
N GLY A 217 -22.34 -23.67 -21.74
CA GLY A 217 -22.30 -23.15 -23.11
C GLY A 217 -22.54 -21.64 -23.19
N ASN A 218 -23.38 -21.09 -22.31
CA ASN A 218 -23.65 -19.65 -22.25
C ASN A 218 -22.48 -18.86 -21.67
N GLU A 219 -21.82 -19.37 -20.63
CA GLU A 219 -20.63 -18.75 -20.04
C GLU A 219 -19.46 -18.76 -21.02
N ARG A 220 -19.27 -19.85 -21.78
CA ARG A 220 -18.28 -19.91 -22.87
C ARG A 220 -18.54 -18.87 -23.96
N ALA A 221 -19.79 -18.75 -24.41
CA ALA A 221 -20.16 -17.78 -25.43
C ALA A 221 -19.91 -16.33 -24.95
N LEU A 222 -20.22 -16.05 -23.67
CA LEU A 222 -20.01 -14.75 -23.06
C LEU A 222 -18.52 -14.43 -22.87
N LEU A 223 -17.73 -15.39 -22.37
CA LEU A 223 -16.29 -15.24 -22.21
C LEU A 223 -15.60 -15.05 -23.57
N ALA A 224 -16.02 -15.80 -24.60
CA ALA A 224 -15.53 -15.63 -25.96
C ALA A 224 -15.79 -14.22 -26.49
N ASP A 225 -17.02 -13.70 -26.35
CA ASP A 225 -17.38 -12.33 -26.75
C ASP A 225 -16.55 -11.28 -26.00
N TRP A 226 -16.33 -11.44 -24.69
CA TRP A 226 -15.49 -10.51 -23.93
C TRP A 226 -14.03 -10.53 -24.37
N LEU A 227 -13.46 -11.71 -24.61
CA LEU A 227 -12.09 -11.84 -25.09
C LEU A 227 -11.95 -11.27 -26.51
N ASP A 228 -12.92 -11.50 -27.40
CA ASP A 228 -12.93 -10.93 -28.75
C ASP A 228 -13.01 -9.38 -28.72
N ARG A 229 -13.78 -8.81 -27.78
CA ARG A 229 -13.85 -7.34 -27.58
C ARG A 229 -12.56 -6.75 -27.01
N LEU A 230 -11.98 -7.42 -26.01
CA LEU A 230 -10.69 -7.03 -25.43
C LEU A 230 -9.58 -7.11 -26.49
N ALA A 231 -9.61 -8.13 -27.35
CA ALA A 231 -8.71 -8.29 -28.50
C ALA A 231 -8.85 -7.18 -29.56
N ALA A 232 -10.06 -6.64 -29.75
CA ALA A 232 -10.32 -5.56 -30.69
C ALA A 232 -9.97 -4.15 -30.16
N GLY A 233 -9.77 -3.99 -28.85
CA GLY A 233 -9.44 -2.70 -28.22
C GLY A 233 -10.59 -1.68 -28.20
N SER A 234 -11.83 -2.09 -28.45
CA SER A 234 -12.97 -1.17 -28.59
C SER A 234 -13.52 -0.68 -27.24
N PRO A 235 -13.54 0.63 -26.95
CA PRO A 235 -14.29 1.15 -25.81
C PRO A 235 -15.80 1.07 -26.08
N ARG A 236 -16.60 0.85 -25.02
CA ARG A 236 -18.07 0.89 -25.13
C ARG A 236 -18.51 2.32 -25.47
N GLY A 237 -19.25 2.46 -26.56
CA GLY A 237 -20.15 3.60 -26.77
C GLY A 237 -21.36 3.54 -25.85
#